data_AF-A0AAJ4MHL0-F1
#
_entry.id   AF-A0AAJ4MHL0-F1
#
_cell.length_a   1.000
_cell.length_b   1.000
_cell.length_c   1.000
_cell.angle_alpha   90.00
_cell.angle_beta   90.00
_cell.angle_gamma   90.00
#
_symmetry.space_group_name_H-M   'P 1'
#
loop_
_entity.id
_entity.type
_entity.pdbx_description
1 polymer ?
#
loop_
_entity_poly.entity_id
_entity_poly.type
_entity_poly.pdbx_seq_one_letter_code
_entity_poly.pdbx_strand_id
1 'polypeptide(L)'
;MSNFIKEMIRRKLAQLTAPELLHYSNQYGFSLSNNEAQQIITYLKKNNVDPFSSHGREKMLRDLALITDQATAKKAQKLFNELIKSYGLGHLFE
;
A
#
# COMPACT_ATOMS: atom_id res chain seq x y z
N MET A 1 21.69 0.77 -0.25
CA MET A 1 20.44 0.27 0.37
C MET A 1 20.61 -1.21 0.71
N SER A 2 20.20 -1.65 1.90
CA SER A 2 20.24 -3.07 2.26
C SER A 2 19.05 -3.80 1.62
N ASN A 3 19.29 -4.66 0.64
CA ASN A 3 18.27 -5.47 -0.05
C ASN A 3 17.35 -6.24 0.93
N PHE A 4 17.88 -6.57 2.10
CA PHE A 4 17.17 -7.20 3.21
C PHE A 4 15.89 -6.46 3.65
N ILE A 5 15.97 -5.13 3.79
CA ILE A 5 14.82 -4.31 4.22
C ILE A 5 13.72 -4.34 3.15
N LYS A 6 14.09 -4.21 1.87
CA LYS A 6 13.14 -4.28 0.76
C LYS A 6 12.42 -5.62 0.70
N GLU A 7 13.14 -6.72 0.87
CA GLU A 7 12.55 -8.06 0.89
C GLU A 7 11.61 -8.26 2.09
N MET A 8 12.00 -7.78 3.28
CA MET A 8 11.15 -7.85 4.47
C MET A 8 9.82 -7.13 4.24
N ILE A 9 9.86 -5.93 3.65
CA ILE A 9 8.65 -5.14 3.39
C ILE A 9 7.81 -5.78 2.28
N ARG A 10 8.43 -6.30 1.20
CA ARG A 10 7.70 -7.05 0.16
C ARG A 10 6.94 -8.23 0.77
N ARG A 11 7.56 -8.98 1.67
CA ARG A 11 6.89 -10.07 2.41
C ARG A 11 5.76 -9.55 3.31
N LYS A 12 5.98 -8.46 4.04
CA LYS A 12 4.97 -7.80 4.87
C LYS A 12 3.76 -7.35 4.05
N LEU A 13 3.97 -6.76 2.88
CA LEU A 13 2.90 -6.34 1.97
C LEU A 13 2.16 -7.52 1.34
N ALA A 14 2.87 -8.59 0.98
CA ALA A 14 2.26 -9.81 0.48
C ALA A 14 1.42 -10.53 1.55
N GLN A 15 1.80 -10.41 2.83
CA GLN A 15 1.09 -10.97 3.97
C GLN A 15 0.00 -10.04 4.53
N LEU A 16 -0.06 -8.79 4.08
CA LEU A 16 -1.02 -7.80 4.55
C LEU A 16 -2.46 -8.31 4.36
N THR A 17 -3.29 -8.11 5.38
CA THR A 17 -4.69 -8.53 5.37
C THR A 17 -5.65 -7.34 5.28
N ALA A 18 -6.87 -7.59 4.80
CA ALA A 18 -7.91 -6.56 4.73
C ALA A 18 -8.22 -5.92 6.09
N PRO A 19 -8.37 -6.68 7.21
CA PRO A 19 -8.54 -6.09 8.53
C PRO A 19 -7.35 -5.25 8.99
N GLU A 20 -6.11 -5.64 8.68
CA GLU A 20 -4.95 -4.79 8.96
C GLU A 20 -5.00 -3.48 8.17
N LEU A 21 -5.36 -3.54 6.88
CA LEU A 21 -5.51 -2.34 6.05
C LEU A 21 -6.60 -1.40 6.59
N LEU A 22 -7.71 -1.95 7.08
CA LEU A 22 -8.78 -1.21 7.75
C LEU A 22 -8.34 -0.60 9.09
N HIS A 23 -7.50 -1.31 9.84
CA HIS A 23 -6.95 -0.78 11.08
C HIS A 23 -6.02 0.41 10.81
N TYR A 24 -5.10 0.26 9.85
CA TYR A 24 -4.23 1.36 9.46
C TYR A 24 -5.02 2.53 8.89
N SER A 25 -6.04 2.28 8.07
CA SER A 25 -6.85 3.37 7.50
C SER A 25 -7.46 4.26 8.58
N ASN A 26 -8.06 3.64 9.61
CA ASN A 26 -8.56 4.35 10.77
C ASN A 26 -7.45 5.10 11.52
N GLN A 27 -6.29 4.47 11.73
CA GLN A 27 -5.15 5.09 12.42
C GLN A 27 -4.61 6.34 11.70
N TYR A 28 -4.62 6.34 10.37
CA TYR A 28 -4.15 7.46 9.55
C TYR A 28 -5.26 8.46 9.16
N GLY A 29 -6.46 8.32 9.74
CA GLY A 29 -7.55 9.28 9.62
C GLY A 29 -8.36 9.18 8.33
N PHE A 30 -8.45 8.02 7.69
CA PHE A 30 -9.35 7.79 6.56
C PHE A 30 -10.09 6.46 6.66
N SER A 31 -11.38 6.45 6.38
CA SER A 31 -12.16 5.22 6.34
C SER A 31 -12.06 4.54 4.97
N LEU A 32 -11.83 3.23 5.01
CA LEU A 32 -11.92 2.29 3.89
C LEU A 32 -13.06 1.32 4.19
N SER A 33 -13.80 0.91 3.17
CA SER A 33 -14.79 -0.16 3.28
C SER A 33 -14.10 -1.51 3.26
N ASN A 34 -14.73 -2.53 3.86
CA ASN A 34 -14.17 -3.88 3.89
C ASN A 34 -13.96 -4.45 2.48
N ASN A 35 -14.88 -4.16 1.55
CA ASN A 35 -14.76 -4.54 0.15
C ASN A 35 -13.55 -3.88 -0.54
N GLU A 36 -13.37 -2.57 -0.34
CA GLU A 36 -12.22 -1.83 -0.89
C GLU A 36 -10.90 -2.37 -0.33
N ALA A 37 -10.85 -2.67 0.97
CA ALA A 37 -9.69 -3.28 1.58
C ALA A 37 -9.38 -4.66 1.00
N GLN A 38 -10.39 -5.51 0.80
CA GLN A 38 -10.21 -6.81 0.15
C GLN A 38 -9.72 -6.68 -1.29
N GLN A 39 -10.25 -5.73 -2.06
CA GLN A 39 -9.80 -5.48 -3.42
C GLN A 39 -8.34 -5.03 -3.48
N ILE A 40 -7.93 -4.10 -2.60
CA ILE A 40 -6.54 -3.64 -2.49
C ILE A 40 -5.59 -4.79 -2.15
N ILE A 41 -5.95 -5.62 -1.17
CA ILE A 41 -5.12 -6.78 -0.78
C ILE A 41 -5.05 -7.82 -1.90
N THR A 42 -6.16 -8.08 -2.58
CA THR A 42 -6.19 -9.01 -3.72
C THR A 42 -5.29 -8.51 -4.85
N TYR A 43 -5.34 -7.21 -5.14
CA TYR A 43 -4.45 -6.58 -6.10
C TYR A 43 -2.99 -6.73 -5.71
N LEU A 44 -2.62 -6.43 -4.45
CA LEU A 44 -1.25 -6.55 -3.93
C LEU A 44 -0.70 -7.97 -3.97
N LYS A 45 -1.54 -8.96 -3.67
CA LYS A 45 -1.13 -10.37 -3.71
C LYS A 45 -0.93 -10.85 -5.14
N LYS A 46 -1.74 -10.37 -6.08
CA LYS A 46 -1.68 -10.77 -7.49
C LYS A 46 -0.63 -10.00 -8.29
N ASN A 47 -0.38 -8.74 -7.93
CA ASN A 47 0.57 -7.87 -8.60
C ASN A 47 1.77 -7.63 -7.68
N ASN A 48 2.93 -8.16 -8.08
CA ASN A 48 4.20 -7.91 -7.40
C ASN A 48 4.70 -6.49 -7.75
N VAL A 49 3.96 -5.47 -7.32
CA VAL A 49 4.29 -4.06 -7.58
C VAL A 49 5.35 -3.62 -6.58
N ASP A 50 6.39 -2.97 -7.07
CA ASP A 50 7.42 -2.40 -6.23
C ASP A 50 6.94 -1.07 -5.60
N PRO A 51 6.67 -1.00 -4.29
CA PRO A 51 6.17 0.20 -3.65
C PRO A 51 7.28 1.21 -3.31
N PHE A 52 8.54 0.89 -3.61
CA PHE A 52 9.70 1.72 -3.31
C PHE A 52 10.10 2.60 -4.50
N SER A 53 9.81 2.16 -5.73
CA SER A 53 10.03 2.97 -6.93
C SER A 53 8.86 3.93 -7.20
N SER A 54 9.17 5.12 -7.71
CA SER A 54 8.15 6.06 -8.18
C SER A 54 7.25 5.44 -9.25
N HIS A 55 7.83 4.66 -10.17
CA HIS A 55 7.08 3.97 -11.23
C HIS A 55 6.08 2.95 -10.66
N GLY A 56 6.51 2.13 -9.70
CA GLY A 56 5.64 1.15 -9.07
C GLY A 56 4.52 1.80 -8.26
N ARG A 57 4.79 2.92 -7.55
CA ARG A 57 3.74 3.69 -6.86
C ARG A 57 2.71 4.28 -7.80
N GLU A 58 3.14 4.79 -8.95
CA GLU A 58 2.26 5.37 -9.96
C GLU A 58 1.40 4.28 -10.63
N LYS A 59 2.00 3.10 -10.89
CA LYS A 59 1.28 1.91 -11.35
C LYS A 59 0.24 1.46 -10.31
N MET A 60 0.64 1.37 -9.04
CA MET A 60 -0.27 1.02 -7.93
C MET A 60 -1.46 1.97 -7.86
N LEU A 61 -1.22 3.29 -7.92
CA LEU A 61 -2.30 4.27 -7.90
C LEU A 61 -3.27 4.08 -9.06
N ARG A 62 -2.74 3.92 -10.29
CA ARG A 62 -3.55 3.73 -11.49
C ARG A 62 -4.39 2.47 -11.40
N ASP A 63 -3.78 1.33 -11.06
CA ASP A 63 -4.51 0.07 -10.96
C ASP A 63 -5.55 0.09 -9.81
N LEU A 64 -5.20 0.66 -8.65
CA LEU A 64 -6.14 0.79 -7.54
C LEU A 64 -7.32 1.69 -7.91
N ALA A 65 -7.10 2.74 -8.71
CA ALA A 65 -8.16 3.62 -9.21
C ALA A 65 -9.09 2.94 -10.21
N LEU A 66 -8.60 1.91 -10.92
CA LEU A 66 -9.41 1.11 -11.85
C LEU A 66 -10.27 0.05 -11.12
N ILE A 67 -9.82 -0.44 -9.97
CA ILE A 67 -10.49 -1.54 -9.23
C ILE A 67 -11.49 -0.99 -8.20
N THR A 68 -11.11 0.10 -7.53
CA THR A 68 -11.92 0.72 -6.49
C THR A 68 -12.60 1.97 -7.05
N ASP A 69 -12.17 3.15 -6.61
CA ASP A 69 -12.64 4.44 -7.04
C ASP A 69 -11.49 5.45 -6.91
N GLN A 70 -11.55 6.58 -7.63
CA GLN A 70 -10.43 7.53 -7.63
C GLN A 70 -10.15 8.09 -6.22
N ALA A 71 -11.21 8.31 -5.43
CA ALA A 71 -11.10 8.75 -4.05
C ALA A 71 -10.40 7.70 -3.17
N THR A 72 -10.72 6.43 -3.38
CA THR A 72 -10.21 5.30 -2.60
C THR A 72 -8.78 4.98 -2.96
N ALA A 73 -8.44 5.02 -4.24
CA ALA A 73 -7.08 4.85 -4.72
C ALA A 73 -6.14 5.92 -4.15
N LYS A 74 -6.59 7.19 -4.07
CA LYS A 74 -5.82 8.26 -3.42
C LYS A 74 -5.62 8.00 -1.93
N LYS A 75 -6.66 7.57 -1.21
CA LYS A 75 -6.57 7.21 0.23
C LYS A 75 -5.60 6.04 0.44
N ALA A 76 -5.72 4.99 -0.36
CA ALA A 76 -4.83 3.83 -0.33
C ALA A 76 -3.38 4.22 -0.66
N GLN A 77 -3.14 5.06 -1.67
CA GLN A 77 -1.80 5.55 -1.97
C GLN A 77 -1.20 6.32 -0.79
N LYS A 78 -1.98 7.20 -0.16
CA LYS A 78 -1.56 7.93 1.05
C LYS A 78 -1.23 6.94 2.18
N LEU A 79 -2.07 5.93 2.39
CA LEU A 79 -1.83 4.87 3.37
C LEU A 79 -0.49 4.19 3.15
N PHE A 80 -0.22 3.74 1.92
CA PHE A 80 1.02 3.04 1.61
C PHE A 80 2.21 3.95 1.84
N ASN A 81 2.12 5.22 1.44
CA ASN A 81 3.19 6.18 1.69
C ASN A 81 3.47 6.33 3.19
N GLU A 82 2.42 6.46 4.01
CA GLU A 82 2.55 6.58 5.46
C GLU A 82 3.01 5.30 6.14
N LEU A 83 2.52 4.12 5.72
CA LEU A 83 3.01 2.82 6.19
C LEU A 83 4.50 2.70 5.94
N ILE A 84 4.94 2.94 4.70
CA ILE A 84 6.35 2.81 4.35
C ILE A 84 7.17 3.83 5.16
N LYS A 85 6.74 5.09 5.27
CA LYS A 85 7.41 6.08 6.15
C LYS A 85 7.49 5.63 7.61
N SER A 86 6.37 5.17 8.19
CA SER A 86 6.23 4.76 9.59
C SER A 86 7.05 3.51 9.93
N TYR A 87 7.28 2.61 8.97
CA TYR A 87 8.19 1.48 9.15
C TYR A 87 9.69 1.88 9.15
N GLY A 88 10.00 3.17 9.30
CA GLY A 88 11.38 3.69 9.41
C GLY A 88 12.04 3.97 8.05
N LEU A 89 11.25 4.16 7.00
CA LEU A 89 11.73 4.18 5.62
C LEU A 89 11.51 5.54 4.94
N GLY A 90 11.26 6.61 5.69
CA GLY A 90 11.16 7.97 5.13
C GLY A 90 12.38 8.35 4.28
N HIS A 91 13.56 7.83 4.62
CA HIS A 91 14.80 7.98 3.87
C HIS A 91 14.91 7.11 2.60
N LEU A 92 13.97 6.19 2.34
CA LEU A 92 13.94 5.39 1.10
C LEU A 92 13.24 6.10 -0.07
N PHE A 93 12.82 7.34 0.13
CA PHE A 93 12.07 8.17 -0.83
C PHE A 93 12.87 9.37 -1.33
N GLU A 94 14.14 9.50 -0.92
CA GLU A 94 15.10 10.46 -1.50
C GLU A 94 15.71 9.92 -2.80
#